data_AF-A0AAD8R8D0-F1
#
_entry.id   AF-A0AAD8R8D0-F1
#
_cell.length_a   1.000
_cell.length_b   1.000
_cell.length_c   1.000
_cell.angle_alpha   90.00
_cell.angle_beta   90.00
_cell.angle_gamma   90.00
#
_symmetry.space_group_name_H-M   'P 1'
#
loop_
_entity.id
_entity.type
_entity.pdbx_description
1 polymer ?
#
loop_
_entity_poly.entity_id
_entity_poly.type
_entity_poly.pdbx_seq_one_letter_code
_entity_poly.pdbx_strand_id
1 'polypeptide(L)' 'MDEAMAMLHGLTFANSLGYNHVEAELDSLEVIQLCSGAERIWNEAIAIYADILTQMGFIGKVEFMHTGRDTNVAAH' A
#
# COMPACT_ATOMS: atom_id res chain seq x y z
N MET A 1 -4.38 4.49 -10.33
CA MET A 1 -2.91 4.66 -10.30
C MET A 1 -2.47 5.49 -9.11
N ASP A 2 -3.12 6.63 -8.84
CA ASP A 2 -2.71 7.56 -7.78
C ASP A 2 -2.64 6.91 -6.39
N GLU A 3 -3.65 6.12 -5.99
CA GLU A 3 -3.65 5.41 -4.70
C GLU A 3 -2.51 4.39 -4.56
N ALA A 4 -2.20 3.64 -5.62
CA ALA A 4 -1.12 2.68 -5.62
C ALA A 4 0.26 3.38 -5.51
N MET A 5 0.41 4.52 -6.19
CA MET A 5 1.62 5.33 -6.09
C MET A 5 1.77 5.94 -4.69
N ALA A 6 0.68 6.43 -4.10
CA ALA A 6 0.66 6.92 -2.72
C ALA A 6 1.09 5.84 -1.73
N MET A 7 0.57 4.61 -1.90
CA MET A 7 0.99 3.46 -1.10
C MET A 7 2.50 3.17 -1.25
N LEU A 8 3.00 3.15 -2.49
CA LEU A 8 4.42 2.91 -2.77
C LEU A 8 5.32 3.95 -2.07
N HIS A 9 4.96 5.23 -2.17
CA HIS A 9 5.69 6.30 -1.50
C HIS A 9 5.63 6.18 0.02
N GLY A 10 4.45 5.89 0.59
CA GLY A 10 4.27 5.70 2.03
C GLY A 10 5.14 4.56 2.58
N LEU A 11 5.15 3.41 1.91
CA LEU A 11 5.99 2.28 2.29
C LEU A 11 7.48 2.58 2.14
N THR A 12 7.88 3.24 1.04
CA THR A 12 9.27 3.64 0.82
C THR A 12 9.75 4.58 1.93
N PHE A 13 8.90 5.52 2.34
CA PHE A 13 9.19 6.42 3.44
C PHE A 13 9.30 5.66 4.77
N ALA A 14 8.36 4.79 5.10
CA ALA A 14 8.40 3.98 6.32
C ALA A 14 9.66 3.09 6.39
N ASN A 15 10.02 2.47 5.27
CA ASN A 15 11.24 1.67 5.15
C ASN A 15 12.51 2.52 5.34
N SER A 16 12.54 3.75 4.79
CA SER A 16 13.66 4.68 4.98
C SER A 16 13.87 5.10 6.45
N LEU A 17 12.81 5.05 7.25
CA LEU A 17 12.85 5.31 8.70
C LEU A 17 13.21 4.08 9.52
N GLY A 18 13.37 2.91 8.88
CA GLY A 18 13.71 1.65 9.53
C GLY A 18 12.55 1.01 10.28
N TYR A 19 11.29 1.37 9.95
CA TYR A 19 10.14 0.69 10.53
C TYR A 19 10.06 -0.74 10.01
N ASN A 20 9.93 -1.69 10.94
CA ASN A 20 9.77 -3.12 10.66
C ASN A 20 8.33 -3.61 10.84
N HIS A 21 7.43 -2.71 11.26
CA HIS A 21 6.01 -2.94 11.35
C HIS A 21 5.27 -1.67 10.94
N VAL A 22 4.35 -1.81 9.99
CA VAL A 22 3.54 -0.70 9.46
C VAL A 22 2.07 -1.13 9.41
N GLU A 23 1.20 -0.29 9.95
CA GLU A 23 -0.24 -0.35 9.75
C GLU A 23 -0.60 0.70 8.70
N ALA A 24 -1.21 0.27 7.60
CA ALA A 24 -1.60 1.14 6.50
C ALA A 24 -3.13 1.24 6.43
N GLU A 25 -3.63 2.45 6.67
CA GLU A 25 -5.04 2.79 6.45
C GLU A 25 -5.26 3.24 5.01
N LEU A 26 -6.25 2.65 4.34
CA LEU A 26 -6.53 2.88 2.92
C LEU A 26 -8.03 3.03 2.68
N ASP A 27 -8.43 4.03 1.89
CA ASP A 27 -9.81 4.20 1.41
C ASP A 27 -10.06 3.50 0.06
N SER A 28 -9.02 2.92 -0.54
CA SER A 28 -9.10 2.13 -1.77
C SER A 28 -9.12 0.62 -1.51
N LEU A 29 -10.29 0.01 -1.70
CA LEU A 29 -10.47 -1.46 -1.65
C LEU A 29 -9.62 -2.20 -2.69
N GLU A 30 -9.37 -1.59 -3.86
CA GLU A 30 -8.54 -2.19 -4.92
C GLU A 30 -7.10 -2.41 -4.43
N VAL A 31 -6.51 -1.40 -3.78
CA VAL A 31 -5.14 -1.49 -3.25
C VAL A 31 -5.06 -2.51 -2.11
N ILE A 32 -6.07 -2.57 -1.24
CA ILE A 32 -6.13 -3.57 -0.17
C ILE A 32 -6.21 -4.99 -0.73
N GLN A 33 -7.09 -5.22 -1.71
CA GLN A 33 -7.26 -6.54 -2.34
C GLN A 33 -6.01 -6.98 -3.10
N LEU A 34 -5.29 -6.03 -3.69
CA LEU A 34 -4.00 -6.31 -4.30
C LEU A 34 -2.93 -6.67 -3.28
N CYS A 35 -2.72 -5.85 -2.25
CA CYS A 35 -1.67 -6.08 -1.27
C CYS A 35 -1.90 -7.33 -0.42
N SER A 36 -3.16 -7.74 -0.25
CA SER A 36 -3.53 -9.01 0.39
C SER A 36 -3.37 -10.23 -0.53
N GLY A 37 -3.04 -10.04 -1.80
CA GLY A 37 -2.91 -11.11 -2.79
C GLY A 37 -4.24 -11.75 -3.18
N ALA A 38 -5.38 -11.11 -2.85
CA ALA A 38 -6.71 -11.61 -3.15
C ALA A 38 -7.06 -11.50 -4.64
N GLU A 39 -6.46 -10.54 -5.35
CA GLU A 39 -6.70 -10.30 -6.77
C GLU A 39 -5.40 -10.26 -7.57
N ARG A 40 -5.38 -10.98 -8.70
CA ARG A 40 -4.22 -11.07 -9.57
C ARG A 40 -4.37 -10.03 -10.69
N ILE A 41 -3.70 -8.89 -10.54
CA ILE A 41 -3.84 -7.79 -11.49
C ILE A 41 -2.85 -7.93 -12.65
N TRP A 42 -3.39 -8.13 -13.86
CA TRP A 42 -2.64 -8.19 -15.13
C TRP A 42 -2.92 -6.95 -15.99
N ASN A 43 -2.68 -5.76 -15.43
CA ASN A 43 -2.88 -4.48 -16.14
C ASN A 43 -1.60 -3.63 -16.15
N GLU A 44 -1.68 -2.44 -16.74
CA GLU A 44 -0.55 -1.52 -16.90
C GLU A 44 0.09 -1.07 -15.57
N ALA A 45 -0.60 -1.22 -14.44
CA ALA A 45 -0.09 -0.85 -13.12
C ALA A 45 0.72 -1.97 -12.42
N ILE A 46 0.92 -3.13 -13.08
CA ILE A 46 1.63 -4.29 -12.51
C ILE A 46 3.05 -3.98 -12.00
N ALA A 47 3.75 -3.02 -12.62
CA ALA A 47 5.08 -2.62 -12.18
C ALA A 47 5.04 -1.95 -10.80
N ILE A 48 4.13 -0.99 -10.59
CA ILE A 48 3.95 -0.30 -9.31
C ILE A 48 3.57 -1.30 -8.22
N TYR A 49 2.73 -2.27 -8.55
CA TYR A 49 2.31 -3.32 -7.64
C TYR A 49 3.46 -4.25 -7.22
N ALA A 50 4.35 -4.61 -8.15
CA ALA A 50 5.55 -5.37 -7.82
C ALA A 50 6.49 -4.60 -6.87
N ASP A 51 6.58 -3.28 -7.05
CA ASP A 51 7.38 -2.42 -6.18
C ASP A 51 6.78 -2.31 -4.76
N ILE A 52 5.46 -2.19 -4.65
CA ILE A 52 4.75 -2.20 -3.35
C ILE A 52 5.04 -3.50 -2.59
N LEU A 53 4.86 -4.65 -3.23
CA LEU A 53 5.14 -5.96 -2.62
C LEU A 53 6.61 -6.09 -2.20
N THR A 54 7.53 -5.54 -3.01
CA THR A 54 8.95 -5.51 -2.69
C THR A 54 9.23 -4.68 -1.43
N GLN A 55 8.65 -3.49 -1.31
CA GLN A 55 8.80 -2.65 -0.11
C GLN A 55 8.19 -3.28 1.13
N MET A 56 7.02 -3.92 1.00
CA MET A 56 6.43 -4.70 2.10
C MET A 56 7.36 -5.80 2.59
N GLY A 57 8.04 -6.49 1.66
CA GLY A 57 9.03 -7.51 1.97
C GLY A 57 10.23 -6.98 2.76
N PHE A 58 10.67 -5.74 2.50
CA PHE A 58 11.75 -5.10 3.26
C PHE A 58 11.34 -4.69 4.68
N ILE A 59 10.09 -4.25 4.87
CA ILE A 59 9.54 -3.88 6.18
C ILE A 59 9.33 -5.13 7.05
N GLY A 60 8.85 -6.23 6.46
CA GLY A 60 8.61 -7.48 7.15
C GLY A 60 7.13 -7.69 7.51
N LYS A 61 6.52 -6.80 8.31
CA LYS A 61 5.09 -6.89 8.65
C LYS A 61 4.32 -5.63 8.28
N VAL A 62 3.43 -5.75 7.29
CA VAL A 62 2.48 -4.70 6.89
C VAL A 62 1.05 -5.20 7.06
N GLU A 63 0.24 -4.46 7.81
CA GLU A 63 -1.19 -4.74 8.02
C GLU A 63 -2.04 -3.67 7.33
N PHE A 64 -3.18 -4.08 6.78
CA PHE A 64 -4.06 -3.19 6.01
C PHE A 64 -5.40 -3.03 6.73
N MET A 65 -5.82 -1.78 6.89
CA MET A 65 -7.13 -1.44 7.42
C MET A 65 -7.89 -0.57 6.41
N HIS A 66 -9.10 -1.00 6.06
CA HIS A 66 -9.97 -0.18 5.23
C HIS A 66 -10.60 0.93 6.07
N THR A 67 -10.49 2.18 5.61
CA THR A 67 -11.09 3.35 6.23
C THR A 67 -11.96 4.09 5.21
N GLY A 68 -12.96 4.85 5.67
CA GLY A 68 -13.77 5.67 4.78
C GLY A 68 -12.97 6.86 4.23
N ARG A 69 -13.32 7.35 3.05
CA ARG A 69 -12.66 8.55 2.49
C ARG A 69 -12.77 9.76 3.41
N ASP A 70 -13.91 9.93 4.08
CA ASP A 70 -14.18 11.03 5.01
C ASP A 70 -13.33 10.95 6.29
N THR A 71 -12.70 9.80 6.58
CA THR A 71 -11.78 9.62 7.70
C THR A 71 -10.31 9.70 7.28
N ASN A 72 -10.00 9.58 5.99
CA ASN A 72 -8.63 9.66 5.45
C ASN A 72 -8.26 11.06 4.91
N VAL A 73 -8.85 12.13 5.47
CA VAL A 73 -8.73 13.49 4.91
C VAL A 73 -7.30 14.03 4.95
N ALA A 74 -6.47 13.58 5.89
CA ALA A 74 -5.09 14.02 6.01
C ALA A 74 -4.16 13.48 4.91
N ALA A 75 -4.55 12.40 4.24
CA ALA A 75 -3.79 11.76 3.16
C ALA A 75 -4.21 12.22 1.76
N HIS A 76 -5.33 12.95 1.65
CA HIS A 76 -5.81 13.56 0.41
C HIS A 76 -5.13 14.91 0.15
#